data_AF-B7PY72-F1
#
_entry.id   AF-B7PY72-F1
#
_cell.length_a   1.000
_cell.length_b   1.000
_cell.length_c   1.000
_cell.angle_alpha   90.00
_cell.angle_beta   90.00
_cell.angle_gamma   90.00
#
_symmetry.space_group_name_H-M   'P 1'
#
loop_
_entity.id
_entity.type
_entity.pdbx_description
1 polymer ?
#
loop_
_entity_poly.entity_id
_entity_poly.type
_entity_poly.pdbx_seq_one_letter_code
_entity_poly.pdbx_strand_id
1 'polypeptide(L)'
;MLHQLRHTSRTWRLFFLVGVFASVVPQKLLEFRYFIFPYLFFRLHLKGVTYRQIFLELMLHVTVNVAVMHLFLNKTFMWESDPSSVQRFMW
;
A
#
# COMPACT_ATOMS: atom_id res chain seq x y z
N MET A 1 -12.25 -1.78 11.49
CA MET A 1 -11.33 -0.64 11.27
C MET A 1 -12.07 0.70 11.15
N LEU A 2 -12.99 0.91 10.19
CA LEU A 2 -13.65 2.22 10.01
C LEU A 2 -14.46 2.73 11.22
N HIS A 3 -15.09 1.82 11.98
CA HIS A 3 -15.81 2.18 13.21
C HIS A 3 -14.89 2.74 14.31
N GLN A 4 -13.60 2.37 14.32
CA GLN A 4 -12.62 2.83 15.32
C GLN A 4 -12.21 4.30 15.11
N LEU A 5 -12.52 4.88 13.94
CA LEU A 5 -12.27 6.28 13.62
C LEU A 5 -13.44 7.19 13.99
N ARG A 6 -14.52 6.66 14.57
CA ARG A 6 -15.72 7.44 14.90
C ARG A 6 -15.44 8.57 15.91
N HIS A 7 -14.33 8.48 16.65
CA HIS A 7 -13.84 9.51 17.57
C HIS A 7 -13.13 10.67 16.85
N THR A 8 -12.68 10.51 15.61
CA THR A 8 -11.96 11.58 14.88
C THR A 8 -12.94 12.66 14.41
N SER A 9 -12.48 13.92 14.43
CA SER A 9 -13.29 15.06 13.98
C SER A 9 -13.65 14.90 12.50
N ARG A 10 -14.86 15.34 12.13
CA ARG A 10 -15.32 15.29 10.73
C ARG A 10 -14.37 16.06 9.79
N THR A 11 -13.79 17.15 10.29
CA THR A 11 -12.82 17.98 9.58
C THR A 11 -11.53 17.22 9.25
N TRP A 12 -11.00 16.44 10.19
CA TRP A 12 -9.81 15.61 9.94
C TRP A 12 -10.07 14.56 8.85
N ARG A 13 -11.23 13.91 8.88
CA ARG A 13 -11.63 12.93 7.86
C ARG A 13 -11.72 13.56 6.47
N LEU A 14 -12.25 14.78 6.37
CA LEU A 14 -12.32 15.53 5.11
C LEU A 14 -10.93 15.89 4.59
N PHE A 15 -10.06 16.47 5.42
CA PHE A 15 -8.69 16.81 5.02
C PHE A 15 -7.89 15.57 4.60
N PHE A 16 -8.04 14.46 5.32
CA PHE A 16 -7.42 13.20 4.96
C PHE A 16 -7.90 12.72 3.57
N LEU A 17 -9.22 12.69 3.32
CA LEU A 17 -9.76 12.28 2.02
C LEU A 17 -9.30 13.17 0.87
N VAL A 18 -9.32 14.50 1.05
CA VAL A 18 -8.83 15.45 0.05
C VAL A 18 -7.34 15.25 -0.20
N GLY A 19 -6.54 15.02 0.85
CA GLY A 19 -5.11 14.75 0.72
C GLY A 19 -4.82 13.46 -0.05
N VAL A 20 -5.55 12.38 0.22
CA VAL A 20 -5.43 11.13 -0.54
C VAL A 20 -5.88 11.31 -1.99
N PHE A 21 -6.98 12.03 -2.22
CA PHE A 21 -7.46 12.28 -3.57
C PHE A 21 -6.44 13.10 -4.37
N ALA A 22 -5.89 14.15 -3.76
CA ALA A 22 -4.88 14.99 -4.37
C ALA A 22 -3.56 14.25 -4.66
N SER A 23 -3.22 13.20 -3.90
CA SER A 23 -2.02 12.41 -4.18
C SER A 23 -2.26 11.30 -5.21
N VAL A 24 -3.46 10.74 -5.29
CA VAL A 24 -3.76 9.58 -6.15
C VAL A 24 -4.23 9.99 -7.55
N VAL A 25 -5.04 11.04 -7.66
CA VAL A 25 -5.70 11.42 -8.92
C VAL A 25 -4.77 12.04 -9.98
N PRO A 26 -3.81 12.93 -9.66
CA PRO A 26 -2.92 13.48 -10.68
C PRO A 26 -1.84 12.49 -11.14
N GLN A 27 -1.74 11.33 -10.48
CA GLN A 27 -0.71 10.35 -10.73
C GLN A 27 -0.98 9.59 -12.04
N LYS A 28 -0.10 9.73 -13.04
CA LYS A 28 -0.21 8.96 -14.31
C LYS A 28 0.11 7.47 -14.14
N LEU A 29 0.81 7.10 -13.07
CA LEU A 29 1.21 5.73 -12.77
C LEU A 29 0.88 5.41 -11.31
N LEU A 30 -0.07 4.50 -11.10
CA LEU A 30 -0.44 4.07 -9.76
C LEU A 30 0.60 3.08 -9.24
N GLU A 31 1.53 3.58 -8.43
CA GLU A 31 2.41 2.72 -7.65
C GLU A 31 1.87 2.58 -6.22
N PHE A 32 1.91 1.36 -5.69
CA PHE A 32 1.43 1.06 -4.34
C PHE A 32 2.16 1.88 -3.25
N ARG A 33 3.38 2.34 -3.53
CA ARG A 33 4.18 3.13 -2.57
C ARG A 33 3.51 4.45 -2.16
N TYR A 34 2.68 5.04 -3.02
CA TYR A 34 2.02 6.32 -2.72
C TYR A 34 0.96 6.20 -1.63
N PHE A 35 0.48 4.98 -1.37
CA PHE A 35 -0.52 4.70 -0.34
C PHE A 35 0.09 4.43 1.04
N ILE A 36 1.41 4.31 1.15
CA ILE A 36 2.09 4.04 2.44
C ILE A 36 1.82 5.17 3.43
N PHE A 37 2.02 6.43 3.03
CA PHE A 37 1.83 7.57 3.92
C PHE A 37 0.36 7.72 4.38
N PRO A 38 -0.64 7.75 3.47
CA PRO A 38 -2.04 7.73 3.88
C PRO A 38 -2.38 6.59 4.85
N TYR A 39 -1.89 5.39 4.58
CA TYR A 39 -2.12 4.22 5.43
C TYR A 39 -1.50 4.39 6.83
N LEU A 40 -0.27 4.89 6.93
CA LEU A 40 0.40 5.14 8.21
C LEU A 40 -0.35 6.20 9.03
N PHE A 41 -0.70 7.33 8.40
CA PHE A 41 -1.48 8.38 9.07
C PHE A 41 -2.84 7.87 9.54
N PHE A 42 -3.53 7.07 8.73
CA PHE A 42 -4.75 6.40 9.11
C PHE A 42 -4.56 5.49 10.32
N ARG A 43 -3.48 4.68 10.32
CA ARG A 43 -3.20 3.70 11.37
C ARG A 43 -2.87 4.34 12.71
N LEU A 44 -2.16 5.47 12.70
CA LEU A 44 -1.87 6.25 13.92
C LEU A 44 -3.13 6.77 14.61
N HIS A 45 -4.23 6.97 13.88
CA HIS A 45 -5.49 7.48 14.42
C HIS A 45 -6.47 6.36 14.82
N LEU A 46 -6.13 5.09 14.64
CA LEU A 46 -6.95 3.97 15.07
C LEU A 46 -6.81 3.73 16.57
N LYS A 47 -7.94 3.69 17.27
CA LYS A 47 -8.01 3.31 18.69
C LYS A 47 -8.66 1.93 18.84
N GLY A 48 -8.17 1.12 19.77
CA GLY A 48 -8.77 -0.18 20.12
C GLY A 48 -8.51 -1.30 19.11
N VAL A 49 -7.35 -1.29 18.44
CA VAL A 49 -6.95 -2.38 17.54
C VAL A 49 -6.71 -3.66 18.35
N THR A 50 -7.36 -4.75 17.94
CA THR A 50 -7.24 -6.05 18.62
C THR A 50 -6.02 -6.81 18.12
N TYR A 51 -5.38 -7.61 18.98
CA TYR A 51 -4.25 -8.48 18.59
C TYR A 51 -4.55 -9.38 17.39
N ARG A 52 -5.79 -9.90 17.27
CA ARG A 52 -6.23 -10.66 16.10
C ARG A 52 -6.15 -9.87 14.79
N GLN A 53 -6.50 -8.58 14.82
CA GLN A 53 -6.42 -7.71 13.63
C GLN A 53 -4.96 -7.50 13.22
N ILE A 54 -4.08 -7.25 14.19
CA ILE A 54 -2.64 -7.10 13.96
C ILE A 54 -2.06 -8.38 13.37
N PHE A 55 -2.41 -9.54 13.91
CA PHE A 55 -1.92 -10.83 13.42
C PHE A 55 -2.38 -11.11 11.98
N LEU A 56 -3.64 -10.84 11.65
CA LEU A 56 -4.14 -10.98 10.29
C LEU A 56 -3.46 -10.01 9.32
N GLU A 57 -3.25 -8.75 9.73
CA GLU A 57 -2.51 -7.77 8.94
C GLU A 57 -1.07 -8.21 8.68
N LEU A 58 -0.40 -8.74 9.71
CA LEU A 58 0.95 -9.29 9.60
C LEU A 58 1.00 -10.47 8.63
N MET A 59 0.10 -11.44 8.78
CA MET A 59 0.02 -12.60 7.89
C MET A 59 -0.21 -12.17 6.44
N LEU A 60 -1.09 -11.20 6.21
CA LEU A 60 -1.31 -10.65 4.87
C LEU A 60 -0.06 -9.99 4.31
N HIS A 61 0.63 -9.15 5.11
CA HIS A 61 1.86 -8.48 4.69
C HIS A 61 2.96 -9.48 4.35
N VAL A 62 3.16 -10.49 5.19
CA VAL A 62 4.13 -11.56 4.94
C VAL A 62 3.79 -12.32 3.68
N THR A 63 2.52 -12.71 3.49
CA THR A 63 2.07 -13.45 2.31
C THR A 63 2.31 -12.66 1.03
N VAL A 64 1.95 -11.37 1.00
CA VAL A 64 2.19 -10.50 -0.15
C VAL A 64 3.69 -10.35 -0.41
N ASN A 65 4.50 -10.14 0.61
CA ASN A 65 5.96 -10.03 0.45
C ASN A 65 6.58 -11.32 -0.11
N VAL A 66 6.18 -12.48 0.43
CA VAL A 66 6.65 -13.78 -0.07
C VAL A 66 6.24 -13.98 -1.53
N ALA A 67 4.99 -13.65 -1.89
CA ALA A 67 4.50 -13.76 -3.26
C ALA A 67 5.28 -12.83 -4.21
N VAL A 68 5.51 -11.57 -3.81
CA VAL A 68 6.30 -10.59 -4.59
C VAL A 68 7.73 -11.07 -4.76
N MET A 69 8.38 -11.55 -3.70
CA MET A 69 9.75 -12.10 -3.78
C MET A 69 9.82 -13.34 -4.66
N HIS A 70 8.83 -14.22 -4.57
CA HIS A 70 8.74 -15.40 -5.43
C HIS A 70 8.59 -15.02 -6.91
N LEU A 71 7.72 -14.05 -7.22
CA LEU A 71 7.60 -13.53 -8.58
C LEU A 71 8.90 -12.85 -9.02
N PHE A 72 9.53 -12.05 -8.17
CA PHE A 72 10.77 -11.34 -8.50
C PHE A 72 11.93 -12.29 -8.84
N LEU A 73 12.03 -13.42 -8.14
CA LEU A 73 13.08 -14.41 -8.39
C LEU A 73 12.81 -15.27 -9.63
N ASN A 74 11.55 -15.61 -9.90
CA ASN A 74 11.18 -16.60 -10.93
C ASN A 74 10.63 -15.99 -12.23
N LYS A 75 10.15 -14.75 -12.20
CA LYS A 75 9.62 -14.04 -13.37
C LYS A 75 10.54 -12.88 -13.75
N THR A 76 11.43 -13.17 -14.67
CA THR A 76 12.14 -12.16 -15.47
C THR A 76 11.39 -11.89 -16.76
N PHE A 77 11.53 -10.68 -17.29
CA PHE A 77 10.95 -10.30 -18.59
C PHE A 77 12.01 -9.60 -19.44
N MET A 78 11.80 -9.59 -20.75
CA MET A 78 12.66 -8.92 -21.72
C MET A 78 11.81 -7.89 -22.47
N TRP A 79 12.32 -6.68 -22.63
CA TRP A 79 11.67 -5.69 -23.50
C TRP A 79 12.03 -6.00 -24.95
N GLU A 80 11.07 -5.86 -25.86
CA GLU A 80 11.33 -5.97 -27.31
C GLU A 80 12.37 -4.93 -27.78
N SER A 81 12.50 -3.82 -27.05
CA SER A 81 13.46 -2.75 -27.32
C SER A 81 14.90 -3.06 -26.90
N ASP A 82 15.12 -4.02 -25.99
CA ASP A 82 16.45 -4.48 -25.57
C ASP A 82 16.42 -5.99 -25.25
N PRO A 83 16.55 -6.86 -26.27
CA PRO A 83 16.45 -8.30 -26.12
C PRO A 83 17.63 -8.93 -25.37
N SER A 84 18.67 -8.15 -25.05
CA SER A 84 19.91 -8.65 -24.46
C SER A 84 19.94 -8.55 -22.93
N SER A 85 19.09 -7.71 -22.34
CA SER A 85 19.03 -7.50 -20.90
C SER A 85 17.80 -8.18 -20.27
N VAL A 86 18.07 -9.11 -19.36
CA VAL A 86 17.03 -9.74 -18.54
C VAL A 86 16.64 -8.76 -17.44
N GLN A 87 15.45 -8.18 -17.54
CA GLN A 87 14.92 -7.23 -16.56
C GLN A 87 13.95 -7.90 -15.58
N ARG A 88 13.80 -7.30 -14.41
CA ARG A 88 12.83 -7.71 -13.39
C ARG A 88 11.80 -6.60 -13.23
N PHE A 89 10.55 -6.96 -12.95
CA PHE A 89 9.45 -5.98 -12.87
C PHE A 89 9.58 -5.02 -11.66
N MET A 90 10.57 -5.26 -10.81
CA MET A 90 10.91 -4.45 -9.66
C MET A 90 12.44 -4.34 -9.61
N TRP A 91 12.97 -3.12 -9.49
CA TRP A 91 14.40 -2.78 -9.61
C TRP A 91 15.01 -3.14 -10.98
#